data_AF-A0A7W1BMD8-F1
#
_entry.id   AF-A0A7W1BMD8-F1
#
_cell.length_a   1.000
_cell.length_b   1.000
_cell.length_c   1.000
_cell.angle_alpha   90.00
_cell.angle_beta   90.00
_cell.angle_gamma   90.00
#
_symmetry.space_group_name_H-M   'P 1'
#
loop_
_entity.id
_entity.type
_entity.pdbx_description
1 polymer ?
#
loop_
_entity_poly.entity_id
_entity_poly.type
_entity_poly.pdbx_seq_one_letter_code
_entity_poly.pdbx_strand_id
1 'polypeptide(L)'
;MITRGGPVSTGDDVLPPALALAFAPLHKRAFGTAVGAAAGLAFLVLTLVHVLAHPRGALPLELLGEYFYGYQVSWAGAFIALAWGLAVGFVAGWFFAFCRNLALAISIFVSRTRGELDSTRDFLDHI
;
A
#
# COMPACT_ATOMS: atom_id res chain seq x y z
N MET A 1 0.50 -32.32 -50.01
CA MET A 1 1.18 -31.09 -49.53
C MET A 1 0.25 -30.43 -48.52
N ILE A 2 0.33 -30.84 -47.25
CA ILE A 2 -0.49 -30.34 -46.14
C ILE A 2 0.50 -29.76 -45.14
N THR A 3 0.55 -28.43 -45.04
CA THR A 3 1.49 -27.72 -44.18
C THR A 3 0.98 -27.73 -42.73
N ARG A 4 1.77 -28.36 -41.86
CA ARG A 4 1.91 -28.17 -40.40
C ARG A 4 0.79 -27.40 -39.69
N GLY A 5 -0.09 -28.13 -38.99
CA GLY A 5 -0.57 -27.69 -37.69
C GLY A 5 0.57 -27.78 -36.69
N GLY A 6 1.36 -26.71 -36.54
CA GLY A 6 2.27 -26.59 -35.42
C GLY A 6 1.46 -26.50 -34.12
N PRO A 7 1.98 -26.98 -32.98
CA PRO A 7 1.31 -26.79 -31.71
C PRO A 7 1.08 -25.28 -31.50
N VAL A 8 -0.17 -24.90 -31.25
CA VAL A 8 -0.50 -23.59 -30.69
C VAL A 8 0.42 -23.42 -29.49
N SER A 9 1.31 -22.43 -29.56
CA SER A 9 2.16 -22.00 -28.44
C SER A 9 1.23 -21.73 -27.27
N THR A 10 1.18 -22.65 -26.31
CA THR A 10 0.45 -22.49 -25.03
C THR A 10 1.25 -21.62 -24.05
N GLY A 11 2.10 -20.73 -24.59
CA GLY A 11 3.01 -19.86 -23.82
C GLY A 11 2.52 -18.43 -23.64
N ASP A 12 1.45 -18.01 -24.30
CA ASP A 12 1.09 -16.57 -24.41
C ASP A 12 -0.08 -16.13 -23.49
N ASP A 13 -0.75 -17.07 -22.80
CA ASP A 13 -1.85 -16.75 -21.86
C ASP A 13 -1.40 -16.63 -20.39
N VAL A 14 -0.11 -16.83 -20.11
CA VAL A 14 0.43 -16.65 -18.76
C VAL A 14 0.85 -15.19 -18.62
N LEU A 15 0.04 -14.40 -17.91
CA LEU A 15 0.38 -13.02 -17.53
C LEU A 15 1.84 -12.97 -17.08
N PRO A 16 2.66 -12.03 -17.61
CA PRO A 16 4.06 -11.89 -17.21
C PRO A 16 4.18 -11.92 -15.69
N PRO A 17 5.15 -12.62 -15.09
CA PRO A 17 5.25 -12.79 -13.64
C PRO A 17 5.18 -11.47 -12.86
N ALA A 18 5.74 -10.40 -13.43
CA ALA A 18 5.69 -9.04 -12.90
C ALA A 18 4.25 -8.50 -12.81
N LEU A 19 3.41 -8.81 -13.80
CA LEU A 19 2.01 -8.43 -13.84
C LEU A 19 1.20 -9.22 -12.81
N ALA A 20 1.44 -10.53 -12.70
CA ALA A 20 0.82 -11.37 -11.67
C ALA A 20 1.15 -10.89 -10.24
N LEU A 21 2.40 -10.47 -9.99
CA LEU A 21 2.83 -9.89 -8.71
C LEU A 21 2.21 -8.50 -8.47
N ALA A 22 2.06 -7.67 -9.51
CA ALA A 22 1.44 -6.36 -9.39
C ALA A 22 -0.05 -6.46 -8.97
N PHE A 23 -0.75 -7.48 -9.46
CA PHE A 23 -2.14 -7.78 -9.10
C PHE A 23 -2.29 -8.57 -7.78
N ALA A 24 -1.20 -9.00 -7.15
CA ALA A 24 -1.26 -9.69 -5.88
C ALA A 24 -1.85 -8.77 -4.78
N PRO A 25 -2.84 -9.24 -3.99
CA PRO A 25 -3.40 -8.48 -2.89
C PRO A 25 -2.35 -8.15 -1.84
N LEU A 26 -2.22 -6.87 -1.49
CA LEU A 26 -1.28 -6.43 -0.47
C LEU A 26 -1.77 -6.86 0.91
N HIS A 27 -0.90 -7.48 1.70
CA HIS A 27 -1.26 -7.91 3.05
C HIS A 27 -1.40 -6.68 3.97
N LYS A 28 -2.65 -6.31 4.28
CA LYS A 28 -2.98 -5.06 4.99
C LYS A 28 -2.26 -4.92 6.33
N ARG A 29 -2.16 -6.01 7.11
CA ARG A 29 -1.50 -6.03 8.43
C ARG A 29 0.02 -5.93 8.30
N ALA A 30 0.62 -6.64 7.34
CA ALA A 30 2.07 -6.60 7.12
C ALA A 30 2.52 -5.22 6.64
N PHE A 31 1.78 -4.62 5.69
CA PHE A 31 2.10 -3.27 5.21
C PHE A 31 1.84 -2.21 6.29
N GLY A 32 0.70 -2.30 7.01
CA GLY A 32 0.44 -1.42 8.15
C GLY A 32 1.53 -1.49 9.22
N THR A 33 1.96 -2.70 9.62
CA THR A 33 3.04 -2.85 10.63
C THR A 33 4.37 -2.28 10.14
N ALA A 34 4.74 -2.49 8.87
CA ALA A 34 5.95 -1.93 8.30
C ALA A 34 5.93 -0.39 8.28
N VAL A 35 4.83 0.21 7.80
CA VAL A 35 4.66 1.68 7.75
C VAL A 35 4.60 2.26 9.16
N GLY A 36 3.86 1.64 10.08
CA GLY A 36 3.82 2.03 11.48
C GLY A 36 5.19 1.98 12.13
N ALA A 37 5.94 0.90 11.96
CA ALA A 37 7.28 0.76 12.51
C ALA A 37 8.23 1.84 11.97
N ALA A 38 8.24 2.05 10.65
CA ALA A 38 9.06 3.08 10.02
C ALA A 38 8.69 4.50 10.52
N ALA A 39 7.39 4.81 10.61
CA ALA A 39 6.92 6.12 11.07
C ALA A 39 7.24 6.34 12.57
N GLY A 40 6.97 5.36 13.42
CA GLY A 40 7.32 5.42 14.84
C GLY A 40 8.81 5.60 15.09
N LEU A 41 9.66 4.83 14.38
CA LEU A 41 11.11 4.99 14.44
C LEU A 41 11.56 6.37 13.96
N ALA A 42 10.96 6.89 12.87
CA ALA A 42 11.27 8.22 12.38
C ALA A 42 10.95 9.29 13.43
N PHE A 43 9.77 9.24 14.05
CA PHE A 43 9.41 10.19 15.12
C PHE A 43 10.31 10.06 16.34
N LEU A 44 10.64 8.84 16.78
CA LEU A 44 11.60 8.61 17.86
C LEU A 44 12.94 9.27 17.56
N VAL A 45 13.52 9.01 16.38
CA VAL A 45 14.82 9.58 15.99
C VAL A 45 14.74 11.10 15.91
N LEU A 46 13.68 11.65 15.32
CA LEU A 46 13.49 13.10 15.24
C LEU A 46 13.43 13.74 16.64
N THR A 47 12.65 13.18 17.56
CA THR A 47 12.56 13.71 18.93
C THR A 47 13.90 13.56 19.67
N LEU A 48 14.58 12.42 19.56
CA LEU A 48 15.89 12.21 20.19
C LEU A 48 16.96 13.16 19.66
N VAL A 49 17.04 13.34 18.34
CA VAL A 49 17.96 14.29 17.72
C VAL A 49 17.66 15.70 18.20
N HIS A 50 16.39 16.08 18.34
CA HIS A 50 16.02 17.40 18.83
C HIS A 50 16.42 17.61 20.29
N VAL A 51 16.20 16.61 21.15
CA VAL A 51 16.61 16.63 22.57
C VAL A 51 18.13 16.66 22.74
N LEU A 52 18.89 15.99 21.88
CA LEU A 52 20.35 15.93 21.98
C LEU A 52 21.03 17.17 21.37
N ALA A 53 20.66 17.54 20.14
CA ALA A 53 21.35 18.57 19.37
C ALA A 53 20.87 19.99 19.70
N HIS A 54 19.77 20.15 20.44
CA HIS A 54 19.11 21.44 20.72
C HIS A 54 19.09 22.37 19.49
N PRO A 55 18.66 21.89 18.31
CA PRO A 55 18.79 22.66 17.08
C PRO A 55 17.85 23.87 17.14
N ARG A 56 18.42 25.08 17.27
CA ARG A 56 17.64 26.33 17.29
C ARG A 56 16.93 26.52 15.94
N GLY A 57 15.63 26.29 15.93
CA GLY A 57 14.74 26.67 14.81
C GLY A 57 14.68 25.73 13.61
N ALA A 58 15.26 24.52 13.66
CA ALA A 58 15.27 23.64 12.48
C ALA A 58 13.88 23.02 12.16
N LEU A 59 13.13 22.61 13.19
CA LEU A 59 11.80 22.01 13.04
C LEU A 59 10.97 22.31 14.31
N PRO A 60 9.74 22.85 14.19
CA PRO A 60 8.90 23.14 15.34
C PRO A 60 8.19 21.87 15.83
N LEU A 61 8.97 20.92 16.39
CA LEU A 61 8.45 19.65 16.92
C LEU A 61 7.43 19.85 18.04
N GLU A 62 7.38 21.03 18.66
CA GLU A 62 6.37 21.39 19.65
C GLU A 62 4.94 21.26 19.09
N LEU A 63 4.72 21.51 17.79
CA LEU A 63 3.40 21.32 17.17
C LEU A 63 2.96 19.85 17.17
N LEU A 64 3.88 18.89 17.24
CA LEU A 64 3.52 17.49 17.34
C LEU A 64 2.75 17.20 18.64
N GLY A 65 2.94 18.03 19.67
CA GLY A 65 2.18 17.97 20.93
C GLY A 65 0.69 18.27 20.78
N GLU A 66 0.28 18.99 19.72
CA GLU A 66 -1.12 19.25 19.41
C GLU A 66 -1.82 17.99 18.85
N TYR A 67 -1.07 17.12 18.16
CA TYR A 67 -1.61 15.90 17.55
C TYR A 67 -1.42 14.68 18.44
N PHE A 68 -0.28 14.59 19.13
CA PHE A 68 0.09 13.44 19.95
C PHE A 68 -0.15 13.77 21.41
N TYR A 69 -1.26 13.27 21.95
CA TYR A 69 -1.61 13.50 23.35
C TYR A 69 -0.48 13.04 24.29
N GLY A 70 -0.06 13.94 25.18
CA GLY A 70 1.02 13.73 26.15
C GLY A 70 2.43 13.89 25.57
N TYR A 71 2.58 14.22 24.29
CA TYR A 71 3.89 14.46 23.69
C TYR A 71 4.46 15.80 24.15
N GLN A 72 5.72 15.76 24.56
CA GLN A 72 6.57 16.93 24.76
C GLN A 72 7.96 16.62 24.21
N VAL A 73 8.76 17.63 23.89
CA VAL A 73 10.12 17.40 23.38
C VAL A 73 11.06 17.01 24.53
N SER A 74 11.01 15.74 24.92
CA SER A 74 11.77 15.16 26.02
C SER A 74 12.08 13.68 25.77
N TRP A 75 12.94 13.08 26.61
CA TRP A 75 13.23 11.65 26.56
C TRP A 75 11.98 10.77 26.70
N ALA A 76 11.06 11.13 27.60
CA ALA A 76 9.79 10.43 27.73
C ALA A 76 8.88 10.66 26.51
N GLY A 77 8.87 11.89 25.99
CA GLY A 77 8.13 12.24 24.78
C GLY A 77 8.56 11.48 23.54
N ALA A 78 9.83 11.09 23.41
CA ALA A 78 10.31 10.27 22.30
C ALA A 78 9.60 8.90 22.27
N PHE A 79 9.36 8.27 23.42
CA PHE A 79 8.60 7.01 23.50
C PHE A 79 7.11 7.23 23.19
N ILE A 80 6.54 8.36 23.59
CA ILE A 80 5.17 8.75 23.25
C ILE A 80 5.05 8.95 21.73
N ALA A 81 6.04 9.59 21.10
CA ALA A 81 6.09 9.78 19.66
C ALA A 81 6.26 8.46 18.90
N LEU A 82 7.05 7.52 19.43
CA LEU A 82 7.16 6.17 18.91
C LEU A 82 5.80 5.46 18.93
N ALA A 83 5.09 5.50 20.06
CA ALA A 83 3.80 4.83 20.22
C ALA A 83 2.72 5.42 19.28
N TRP A 84 2.59 6.75 19.25
CA TRP A 84 1.67 7.44 18.35
C TRP A 84 2.05 7.25 16.88
N GLY A 85 3.34 7.34 16.56
CA GLY A 85 3.86 7.09 15.21
C GLY A 85 3.58 5.67 14.72
N LEU A 86 3.76 4.67 15.58
CA LEU A 86 3.36 3.28 15.32
C LEU A 86 1.86 3.18 15.03
N ALA A 87 1.02 3.77 15.89
CA ALA A 87 -0.43 3.68 15.76
C ALA A 87 -0.95 4.39 14.51
N VAL A 88 -0.60 5.66 14.31
CA VAL A 88 -1.06 6.47 13.17
C VAL A 88 -0.48 5.92 11.86
N GLY A 89 0.81 5.57 11.84
CA GLY A 89 1.45 4.96 10.68
C GLY A 89 0.86 3.58 10.33
N PHE A 90 0.51 2.78 11.34
CA PHE A 90 -0.19 1.51 11.12
C PHE A 90 -1.56 1.72 10.50
N VAL A 91 -2.36 2.63 11.04
CA VAL A 91 -3.71 2.93 10.52
C VAL A 91 -3.63 3.45 9.09
N ALA A 92 -2.72 4.41 8.82
CA ALA A 92 -2.53 4.97 7.49
C ALA A 92 -2.07 3.90 6.48
N GLY A 93 -1.07 3.09 6.83
CA GLY A 93 -0.58 2.01 5.98
C GLY A 93 -1.64 0.93 5.74
N TRP A 94 -2.34 0.50 6.78
CA TRP A 94 -3.43 -0.48 6.68
C TRP A 94 -4.55 0.03 5.76
N PHE A 95 -4.94 1.30 5.92
CA PHE A 95 -5.97 1.93 5.11
C PHE A 95 -5.55 2.07 3.65
N PHE A 96 -4.29 2.45 3.39
CA PHE A 96 -3.74 2.50 2.04
C PHE A 96 -3.76 1.12 1.37
N ALA A 97 -3.30 0.08 2.06
CA ALA A 97 -3.37 -1.29 1.57
C ALA A 97 -4.82 -1.76 1.36
N PHE A 98 -5.75 -1.27 2.18
CA PHE A 98 -7.16 -1.52 1.99
C PHE A 98 -7.69 -0.92 0.69
N CYS A 99 -7.47 0.38 0.45
CA CYS A 99 -7.91 1.06 -0.76
C CYS A 99 -7.25 0.48 -2.02
N ARG A 100 -5.95 0.15 -1.99
CA ARG A 100 -5.25 -0.50 -3.10
C ARG A 100 -5.90 -1.82 -3.47
N ASN A 101 -6.16 -2.69 -2.49
CA ASN A 101 -6.78 -3.98 -2.76
C ASN A 101 -8.22 -3.83 -3.27
N LEU A 102 -8.96 -2.84 -2.78
CA LEU A 102 -10.31 -2.54 -3.25
C LEU A 102 -10.28 -2.09 -4.72
N ALA A 103 -9.38 -1.18 -5.08
CA ALA A 103 -9.22 -0.72 -6.46
C ALA A 103 -8.88 -1.89 -7.41
N LEU A 104 -7.95 -2.77 -7.02
CA LEU A 104 -7.62 -3.96 -7.81
C LEU A 104 -8.82 -4.91 -7.99
N ALA A 105 -9.58 -5.16 -6.92
CA ALA A 105 -10.77 -6.01 -6.99
C ALA A 105 -11.83 -5.42 -7.94
N ILE A 106 -12.06 -4.10 -7.89
CA ILE A 106 -12.99 -3.40 -8.77
C ILE A 106 -12.51 -3.49 -10.23
N SER A 107 -11.23 -3.25 -10.51
CA SER A 107 -10.68 -3.35 -11.86
C SER A 107 -10.87 -4.74 -12.45
N ILE A 108 -10.58 -5.80 -11.68
CA ILE A 108 -10.78 -7.19 -12.12
C ILE A 108 -12.26 -7.48 -12.37
N PHE A 109 -13.15 -7.01 -11.48
CA PHE A 109 -14.59 -7.21 -11.63
C PHE A 109 -15.12 -6.54 -12.91
N VAL A 110 -14.76 -5.26 -13.14
CA VAL A 110 -15.19 -4.51 -14.33
C VAL A 110 -14.68 -5.16 -15.62
N SER A 111 -13.43 -5.62 -15.64
CA SER A 111 -12.87 -6.34 -16.79
C SER A 111 -13.62 -7.64 -17.08
N ARG A 112 -14.01 -8.40 -16.06
CA ARG A 112 -14.79 -9.63 -16.22
C ARG A 112 -16.19 -9.34 -16.78
N THR A 113 -16.91 -8.37 -16.21
CA THR A 113 -18.27 -8.02 -16.64
C THR A 113 -18.30 -7.52 -18.09
N ARG A 114 -17.28 -6.76 -18.53
CA ARG A 114 -17.18 -6.31 -19.93
C ARG A 114 -16.96 -7.48 -20.89
N GLY A 115 -16.16 -8.47 -20.52
CA GLY A 115 -15.93 -9.66 -21.35
C GLY A 115 -17.19 -10.51 -21.56
N GLU A 116 -18.02 -10.66 -20.52
CA GLU A 116 -19.29 -11.40 -20.62
C GLU A 116 -20.30 -10.72 -21.56
N LEU A 117 -20.33 -9.38 -21.57
CA LEU A 117 -21.20 -8.60 -22.45
C LEU A 117 -20.75 -8.68 -23.93
N ASP A 118 -19.46 -8.66 -24.20
CA ASP A 118 -18.93 -8.80 -25.57
C ASP A 118 -19.22 -10.20 -26.16
N SER A 119 -19.15 -11.27 -25.34
CA SER A 119 -19.50 -12.62 -25.78
C SER A 119 -20.99 -12.78 -26.08
N THR A 120 -21.86 -12.07 -25.35
CA THR A 120 -23.31 -12.10 -25.60
C THR A 120 -23.66 -11.36 -26.89
N ARG A 121 -22.94 -10.26 -27.21
CA ARG A 121 -23.12 -9.52 -28.46
C ARG A 121 -22.72 -10.35 -29.69
N ASP A 122 -21.57 -11.02 -29.63
CA ASP A 122 -21.05 -11.87 -30.72
C ASP A 122 -22.01 -13.03 -31.05
N PHE A 123 -22.65 -13.64 -30.04
CA PHE A 123 -23.65 -14.69 -30.24
C PHE A 123 -24.90 -14.19 -31.00
N LEU A 124 -25.33 -12.95 -30.76
CA LEU A 124 -26.51 -12.36 -31.41
C LEU A 124 -26.24 -11.91 -32.85
N ASP A 125 -24.99 -11.62 -33.20
CA ASP A 125 -24.59 -11.25 -34.56
C ASP A 125 -24.52 -12.45 -35.52
N HIS A 126 -24.70 -13.69 -35.02
CA HIS A 126 -24.60 -14.94 -35.79
C HIS A 126 -25.94 -15.65 -36.05
N ILE A 127 -27.07 -15.08 -35.65
CA ILE A 127 -28.43 -15.64 -35.82
C ILE A 127 -29.30 -14.66 -36.59
#